data_AF-A0A1H4KWI9-F1
#
_entry.id   AF-A0A1H4KWI9-F1
#
_cell.length_a   1.000
_cell.length_b   1.000
_cell.length_c   1.000
_cell.angle_alpha   90.00
_cell.angle_beta   90.00
_cell.angle_gamma   90.00
#
_symmetry.space_group_name_H-M   'P 1'
#
loop_
_entity.id
_entity.type
_entity.pdbx_description
1 polymer ?
#
loop_
_entity_poly.entity_id
_entity_poly.type
_entity_poly.pdbx_seq_one_letter_code
_entity_poly.pdbx_strand_id
1 'polypeptide(L)'
;MSQYPSLTRALAEALVDLAWFVESADDDHMDQDDAVKALEGVAAVVDRLSDSQRGEFQQVIEAMTEAETDPGRREFLEGFPDGFGLVE
;
A
#
# COMPACT_ATOMS: atom_id res chain seq x y z
N MET A 1 11.78 6.86 -21.85
CA MET A 1 11.08 5.56 -21.72
C MET A 1 10.40 5.56 -20.37
N SER A 2 9.21 4.95 -20.26
CA SER A 2 8.50 4.82 -18.98
C SER A 2 9.36 4.03 -18.00
N GLN A 3 9.46 4.49 -16.75
CA GLN A 3 10.11 3.75 -15.66
C GLN A 3 9.23 2.59 -15.15
N TYR A 4 7.94 2.62 -15.48
CA TYR A 4 6.98 1.61 -15.06
C TYR A 4 6.60 0.67 -16.21
N PRO A 5 6.44 -0.65 -15.93
CA PRO A 5 6.04 -1.64 -16.92
C PRO A 5 4.56 -1.51 -17.33
N SER A 6 3.71 -0.94 -16.48
CA SER A 6 2.29 -0.68 -16.77
C SER A 6 1.74 0.48 -15.92
N LEU A 7 0.59 1.03 -16.34
CA LEU A 7 -0.13 2.03 -15.54
C LEU A 7 -0.60 1.43 -14.21
N THR A 8 -1.09 0.19 -14.21
CA THR A 8 -1.51 -0.52 -12.99
C THR A 8 -0.37 -0.58 -11.97
N ARG A 9 0.86 -0.91 -12.42
CA ARG A 9 2.04 -0.95 -11.55
C ARG A 9 2.33 0.43 -10.96
N ALA A 10 2.32 1.48 -11.79
CA ALA A 10 2.57 2.84 -11.33
C ALA A 10 1.55 3.33 -10.30
N LEU A 11 0.26 3.04 -10.52
CA LEU A 11 -0.81 3.44 -9.60
C LEU A 11 -0.80 2.62 -8.31
N ALA A 12 -0.46 1.33 -8.37
CA ALA A 12 -0.32 0.48 -7.20
C ALA A 12 0.84 0.96 -6.30
N GLU A 13 2.01 1.23 -6.88
CA GLU A 13 3.14 1.79 -6.11
C GLU A 13 2.78 3.15 -5.50
N ALA A 14 2.15 4.05 -6.28
CA ALA A 14 1.72 5.36 -5.78
C ALA A 14 0.68 5.26 -4.65
N LEU A 15 -0.21 4.27 -4.70
CA LEU A 15 -1.19 4.01 -3.63
C LEU A 15 -0.51 3.55 -2.35
N VAL A 16 0.44 2.62 -2.45
CA VAL A 16 1.22 2.11 -1.32
C VAL A 16 2.07 3.24 -0.71
N ASP A 17 2.67 4.09 -1.54
CA ASP A 17 3.44 5.24 -1.08
C ASP A 17 2.58 6.27 -0.33
N LEU A 18 1.36 6.50 -0.82
CA LEU A 18 0.40 7.38 -0.14
C LEU A 18 -0.08 6.77 1.18
N ALA A 19 -0.31 5.46 1.22
CA ALA A 19 -0.68 4.76 2.45
C ALA A 19 0.45 4.83 3.48
N TRP A 20 1.71 4.64 3.06
CA TRP A 20 2.88 4.83 3.92
C TRP A 20 3.00 6.27 4.42
N PHE A 21 2.79 7.26 3.55
CA PHE A 21 2.80 8.67 3.96
C PHE A 21 1.77 8.96 5.06
N VAL A 22 0.58 8.36 4.96
CA VAL A 22 -0.47 8.47 5.98
C VAL A 22 -0.07 7.75 7.27
N GLU A 23 0.39 6.50 7.18
CA GLU A 23 0.76 5.66 8.33
C GLU A 23 1.95 6.25 9.12
N SER A 24 2.91 6.86 8.41
CA SER A 24 4.10 7.46 9.00
C SER A 24 3.92 8.91 9.43
N ALA A 25 2.73 9.49 9.24
CA ALA A 25 2.45 10.86 9.68
C ALA A 25 2.24 10.89 11.19
N ASP A 26 3.00 11.75 11.87
CA ASP A 26 2.78 12.01 13.29
C ASP A 26 1.46 12.77 13.53
N ASP A 27 0.89 12.63 14.73
CA ASP A 27 -0.37 13.28 15.16
C ASP A 27 -0.33 14.82 15.04
N ASP A 28 0.85 15.43 14.99
CA ASP A 28 1.03 16.88 14.78
C ASP A 28 0.77 17.31 13.32
N HIS A 29 0.87 16.38 12.37
CA HIS A 29 0.74 16.64 10.94
C HIS A 29 -0.58 16.12 10.37
N MET A 30 -1.17 15.11 11.00
CA MET A 30 -2.44 14.56 10.58
C MET A 30 -3.29 14.11 11.77
N ASP A 31 -4.57 14.46 11.74
CA ASP A 31 -5.52 13.96 12.72
C ASP A 31 -5.67 12.44 12.58
N GLN A 32 -5.61 11.73 13.70
CA GLN A 32 -5.61 10.28 13.72
C GLN A 32 -6.91 9.69 13.14
N ASP A 33 -8.06 10.32 13.35
CA ASP A 33 -9.33 9.84 12.80
C ASP A 33 -9.36 9.99 11.28
N ASP A 34 -8.82 11.10 10.77
CA ASP A 34 -8.69 11.31 9.32
C ASP A 34 -7.68 10.34 8.68
N ALA A 35 -6.59 10.00 9.39
CA ALA A 35 -5.61 8.98 8.98
C ALA A 35 -6.26 7.62 8.80
N VAL A 36 -6.92 7.14 9.85
CA VAL A 36 -7.62 5.86 9.85
C VAL A 36 -8.64 5.82 8.72
N LYS A 37 -9.44 6.88 8.56
CA LYS A 37 -10.47 6.94 7.53
C LYS A 37 -9.90 6.91 6.10
N ALA A 38 -8.74 7.51 5.87
CA ALA A 38 -8.06 7.43 4.59
C ALA A 38 -7.60 5.99 4.29
N LEU A 39 -6.99 5.32 5.27
CA LEU A 39 -6.52 3.93 5.11
C LEU A 39 -7.68 2.93 4.99
N GLU A 40 -8.77 3.13 5.73
CA GLU A 40 -10.01 2.35 5.56
C GLU A 40 -10.59 2.48 4.15
N GLY A 41 -10.49 3.68 3.55
CA GLY A 41 -10.87 3.90 2.16
C GLY A 41 -10.04 3.06 1.18
N VAL A 42 -8.74 2.91 1.45
CA VAL A 42 -7.85 2.04 0.67
C VAL A 42 -8.24 0.57 0.86
N ALA A 43 -8.38 0.12 2.12
CA ALA A 43 -8.75 -1.25 2.45
C ALA A 43 -10.08 -1.65 1.80
N ALA A 44 -11.08 -0.76 1.81
CA ALA A 44 -12.38 -0.99 1.17
C ALA A 44 -12.31 -1.16 -0.36
N VAL A 45 -11.28 -0.60 -1.02
CA VAL A 45 -11.03 -0.84 -2.45
C VAL A 45 -10.34 -2.17 -2.65
N VAL A 46 -9.31 -2.45 -1.83
CA VAL A 46 -8.56 -3.71 -1.87
C VAL A 46 -9.48 -4.92 -1.67
N ASP A 47 -10.42 -4.82 -0.74
CA ASP A 47 -11.39 -5.87 -0.43
C ASP A 47 -12.28 -6.26 -1.63
N ARG A 48 -12.49 -5.33 -2.57
CA ARG A 48 -13.34 -5.54 -3.76
C ARG A 48 -12.57 -6.01 -4.99
N LEU A 49 -11.25 -6.17 -4.90
CA LEU A 49 -10.44 -6.67 -5.99
C LEU A 49 -10.76 -8.15 -6.26
N SER A 50 -10.77 -8.55 -7.54
CA SER A 50 -10.83 -9.96 -7.91
C SER A 50 -9.53 -10.68 -7.54
N ASP A 51 -9.55 -12.00 -7.45
CA ASP A 51 -8.36 -12.81 -7.13
C ASP A 51 -7.16 -12.50 -8.04
N SER A 52 -7.42 -12.29 -9.34
CA SER A 52 -6.37 -11.91 -10.30
C SER A 52 -5.77 -10.53 -9.99
N GLN A 53 -6.61 -9.56 -9.62
CA GLN A 53 -6.17 -8.21 -9.27
C GLN A 53 -5.42 -8.19 -7.93
N ARG A 54 -5.87 -9.00 -6.97
CA ARG A 54 -5.18 -9.21 -5.69
C ARG A 54 -3.77 -9.79 -5.92
N GLY A 55 -3.66 -10.81 -6.77
CA GLY A 55 -2.37 -11.41 -7.14
C GLY A 55 -1.45 -10.45 -7.89
N GLU A 56 -1.98 -9.58 -8.75
CA GLU A 56 -1.21 -8.50 -9.37
C GLU A 56 -0.70 -7.51 -8.33
N PHE A 57 -1.55 -7.08 -7.39
CA PHE A 57 -1.17 -6.10 -6.37
C PHE A 57 -0.16 -6.68 -5.35
N GLN A 58 -0.29 -7.96 -5.01
CA GLN A 58 0.66 -8.66 -4.14
C GLN A 58 2.05 -8.73 -4.76
N GLN A 59 2.18 -8.98 -6.06
CA GLN A 59 3.46 -8.90 -6.77
C GLN A 59 4.04 -7.47 -6.77
N VAL A 60 3.20 -6.45 -6.63
CA VAL A 60 3.68 -5.07 -6.41
C VAL A 60 4.33 -4.93 -5.06
N ILE A 61 3.62 -5.30 -4.01
CA ILE A 61 4.07 -5.18 -2.63
C ILE A 61 5.33 -6.03 -2.39
N GLU A 62 5.38 -7.26 -2.89
CA GLU A 62 6.54 -8.15 -2.76
C GLU A 62 7.80 -7.51 -3.38
N ALA A 63 7.69 -7.04 -4.63
CA ALA A 63 8.82 -6.38 -5.29
C ALA A 63 9.23 -5.05 -4.62
N MET A 64 8.29 -4.30 -4.02
CA MET A 64 8.63 -3.12 -3.21
C MET A 64 9.36 -3.53 -1.92
N THR A 65 8.90 -4.59 -1.25
CA THR A 65 9.49 -5.10 -0.01
C THR A 65 10.92 -5.58 -0.21
N GLU A 66 11.18 -6.32 -1.29
CA GLU A 66 12.52 -6.79 -1.66
C GLU A 66 13.49 -5.64 -1.96
N ALA A 67 13.00 -4.57 -2.57
CA ALA A 67 13.80 -3.41 -2.95
C ALA A 67 13.97 -2.39 -1.81
N GLU A 68 13.10 -2.42 -0.80
CA GLU A 68 13.12 -1.46 0.30
C GLU A 68 14.38 -1.64 1.16
N THR A 69 14.95 -0.53 1.61
CA THR A 69 16.12 -0.47 2.48
C THR A 69 15.81 0.06 3.87
N ASP A 70 14.79 0.92 4.00
CA ASP A 70 14.34 1.47 5.27
C ASP A 70 13.59 0.40 6.08
N PRO A 71 14.05 0.07 7.30
CA PRO A 71 13.42 -0.98 8.10
C PRO A 71 11.95 -0.72 8.45
N GLY A 72 11.57 0.54 8.72
CA GLY A 72 10.22 0.89 9.11
C GLY A 72 9.24 0.77 7.95
N ARG A 73 9.61 1.28 6.78
CA ARG A 73 8.82 1.10 5.56
C ARG A 73 8.77 -0.37 5.13
N ARG A 74 9.84 -1.14 5.33
CA ARG A 74 9.82 -2.59 5.05
C ARG A 74 8.81 -3.32 5.94
N GLU A 75 8.78 -3.03 7.24
CA GLU A 75 7.81 -3.62 8.17
C GLU A 75 6.37 -3.29 7.75
N PHE A 76 6.12 -2.04 7.35
CA PHE A 76 4.82 -1.64 6.78
C PHE A 76 4.47 -2.45 5.53
N LEU A 77 5.39 -2.60 4.58
CA LEU A 77 5.16 -3.35 3.35
C LEU A 77 4.89 -4.84 3.61
N GLU A 78 5.59 -5.43 4.59
CA GLU A 78 5.37 -6.81 5.03
C GLU A 78 3.98 -7.00 5.67
N GLY A 79 3.51 -6.02 6.44
CA GLY A 79 2.19 -6.04 7.08
C GLY A 79 1.04 -5.55 6.20
N PHE A 80 1.33 -4.88 5.08
CA PHE A 80 0.32 -4.30 4.19
C PHE A 80 -0.72 -5.32 3.71
N PRO A 81 -0.34 -6.53 3.24
CA PRO A 81 -1.32 -7.48 2.73
C PRO A 81 -2.38 -7.85 3.77
N ASP A 82 -1.99 -8.10 5.01
CA ASP A 82 -2.91 -8.43 6.10
C ASP A 82 -3.72 -7.19 6.54
N GLY A 83 -3.05 -6.05 6.74
CA GLY A 83 -3.66 -4.82 7.26
C GLY A 83 -4.73 -4.20 6.34
N PHE A 84 -4.60 -4.42 5.03
CA PHE A 84 -5.55 -3.90 4.02
C PHE A 84 -6.47 -4.99 3.45
N GLY A 85 -6.47 -6.19 4.01
CA GLY A 85 -7.33 -7.30 3.59
C GLY A 85 -7.04 -7.82 2.20
N LEU A 86 -5.78 -7.74 1.74
CA LEU A 86 -5.33 -8.30 0.47
C LEU A 86 -5.24 -9.83 0.52
N VAL A 87 -4.90 -10.36 1.69
CA VAL A 87 -4.89 -11.79 2.00
C VAL A 87 -6.06 -12.14 2.94
N GLU A 88 -6.71 -13.27 2.67
CA GLU A 88 -7.67 -13.96 3.56
C GLU A 88 -7.18 -15.41 3.79
#